data_AF-A0A9X6KTE3-F1
#
_entry.id   AF-A0A9X6KTE3-F1
#
_cell.length_a   1.000
_cell.length_b   1.000
_cell.length_c   1.000
_cell.angle_alpha   90.00
_cell.angle_beta   90.00
_cell.angle_gamma   90.00
#
_symmetry.space_group_name_H-M   'P 1'
#
loop_
_entity.id
_entity.type
_entity.pdbx_description
1 polymer ?
#
loop_
_entity_poly.entity_id
_entity_poly.type
_entity_poly.pdbx_seq_one_letter_code
_entity_poly.pdbx_strand_id
1 'polypeptide(L)'
;MKNKKTLTKVALTTGLALTAVAPYGVGHAEETDQLQVQIQEESFRSGELIQPSQKAPENVVKDALKEKTEQALSQKQVNGEAGVDYKVLQKRGSYDGTTLVRMQQTYEGKEVYGHQLTAHVDNNGVIKSVSGDSAQNLKQEELKKPINLSKDEAKQFIYTKYGNDLKFISEPEVKEVIFVDENNGQAKNAYQVTFEAATPNYVSGTYLVNAQNGDMLKNMVQESNLKASDKLVGALKKSKQSSLTSLTGTGKDDLGISRSFGISKQSNGKYALADYTRGQGIETYDVNYRDITKEESYYPGTLATSTSATFNDPKAVSAHYLATKVFDFYKDKYKRNSFDNKGQKVVSVVHAWDSEETNDPKNWQNALSANNGSMLVYGDPIVKAYDVAGHEFTHAVTSSESNLEYYGESGAINEALSDIMGTSIEKYVNNGKFNWTMGEQTGSVFRDMENPASVPSSLGVPYPDDYSEFNDFNGWDQGGVHFNSSIINKVAYLIAKGGTHNGVTVKGIGEDKMFDIFYYANTDELNMTSNFKELRSACIRVATNKYGANTAEVQAVQKAFDAAKIK
;
A
#
# COMPACT_ATOMS: atom_id res chain seq x y z
N MET A 1 23.90 -19.66 76.31
CA MET A 1 22.53 -20.08 75.94
C MET A 1 22.63 -20.67 74.54
N LYS A 2 22.65 -22.01 74.39
CA LYS A 2 21.50 -22.94 74.29
C LYS A 2 20.91 -22.89 72.85
N ASN A 3 20.83 -23.95 72.04
CA ASN A 3 20.70 -25.41 72.23
C ASN A 3 21.37 -26.14 71.03
N LYS A 4 22.25 -27.14 71.20
CA LYS A 4 22.10 -28.58 71.59
C LYS A 4 21.50 -29.52 70.50
N LYS A 5 22.37 -30.46 70.04
CA LYS A 5 22.25 -31.94 69.83
C LYS A 5 20.99 -32.47 69.06
N THR A 6 21.02 -33.50 68.22
CA THR A 6 21.56 -34.87 68.44
C THR A 6 21.50 -35.73 67.15
N LEU A 7 22.63 -36.32 66.78
CA LEU A 7 22.94 -37.70 66.32
C LEU A 7 21.85 -38.83 66.25
N THR A 8 21.83 -39.58 65.11
CA THR A 8 22.00 -41.08 64.97
C THR A 8 20.92 -41.90 64.21
N LYS A 9 21.39 -42.58 63.13
CA LYS A 9 21.12 -43.91 62.50
C LYS A 9 19.79 -44.67 62.74
N VAL A 10 19.33 -45.40 61.70
CA VAL A 10 19.40 -46.89 61.54
C VAL A 10 18.49 -47.32 60.36
N ALA A 11 18.96 -48.32 59.61
CA ALA A 11 18.31 -48.97 58.48
C ALA A 11 17.10 -49.82 58.86
N LEU A 12 16.15 -50.03 57.92
CA LEU A 12 15.41 -51.29 57.85
C LEU A 12 14.89 -51.58 56.43
N THR A 13 15.31 -52.73 55.94
CA THR A 13 14.86 -53.50 54.78
C THR A 13 13.55 -54.25 55.06
N THR A 14 12.67 -54.34 54.06
CA THR A 14 11.72 -55.45 53.75
C THR A 14 11.03 -55.06 52.43
N GLY A 15 10.91 -55.83 51.35
CA GLY A 15 11.06 -57.27 51.14
C GLY A 15 9.75 -57.85 50.57
N LEU A 16 9.81 -58.39 49.33
CA LEU A 16 8.80 -59.17 48.56
C LEU A 16 7.69 -58.36 47.83
N ALA A 17 7.30 -58.68 46.58
CA ALA A 17 7.17 -59.99 45.94
C ALA A 17 7.24 -59.95 44.38
N LEU A 18 7.75 -61.04 43.79
CA LEU A 18 7.29 -61.81 42.60
C LEU A 18 6.46 -61.06 41.52
N THR A 19 6.78 -61.05 40.22
CA THR A 19 6.78 -62.21 39.29
C THR A 19 7.45 -61.86 37.95
N ALA A 20 7.74 -62.89 37.14
CA ALA A 20 8.40 -62.82 35.83
C ALA A 20 7.43 -62.76 34.62
N VAL A 21 7.99 -62.33 33.47
CA VAL A 21 7.66 -62.57 32.04
C VAL A 21 6.69 -61.60 31.29
N ALA A 22 7.31 -60.71 30.47
CA ALA A 22 7.06 -60.19 29.08
C ALA A 22 5.63 -59.89 28.55
N PRO A 23 5.39 -59.07 27.47
CA PRO A 23 6.31 -58.52 26.45
C PRO A 23 6.06 -57.04 26.01
N TYR A 24 6.93 -56.56 25.11
CA TYR A 24 6.75 -55.54 24.07
C TYR A 24 5.53 -54.61 24.10
N GLY A 25 5.83 -53.32 24.17
CA GLY A 25 4.99 -52.22 23.72
C GLY A 25 5.84 -50.95 23.62
N VAL A 26 6.59 -50.79 22.53
CA VAL A 26 7.16 -49.49 22.18
C VAL A 26 5.99 -48.62 21.74
N GLY A 27 5.39 -47.94 22.70
CA GLY A 27 4.61 -46.75 22.39
C GLY A 27 5.61 -45.65 22.07
N HIS A 28 5.80 -45.36 20.77
CA HIS A 28 6.21 -44.01 20.40
C HIS A 28 5.11 -43.09 20.91
N ALA A 29 5.39 -42.38 22.01
CA ALA A 29 4.74 -41.12 22.24
C ALA A 29 5.19 -40.21 21.09
N GLU A 30 4.29 -39.96 20.14
CA GLU A 30 4.44 -38.84 19.23
C GLU A 30 4.63 -37.59 20.09
N GLU A 31 5.81 -36.97 19.97
CA GLU A 31 5.99 -35.58 20.33
C GLU A 31 4.94 -34.81 19.54
N THR A 32 3.90 -34.32 20.21
CA THR A 32 2.99 -33.37 19.60
C THR A 32 3.80 -32.15 19.20
N ASP A 33 4.03 -31.97 17.89
CA ASP A 33 4.62 -30.77 17.29
C ASP A 33 3.84 -29.54 17.80
N GLN A 34 4.39 -28.86 18.81
CA GLN A 34 3.81 -27.62 19.33
C GLN A 34 4.00 -26.53 18.27
N LEU A 35 2.88 -26.00 17.78
CA LEU A 35 2.83 -24.84 16.88
C LEU A 35 3.66 -23.69 17.47
N GLN A 36 4.65 -23.21 16.73
CA GLN A 36 5.56 -22.15 17.18
C GLN A 36 5.09 -20.78 16.67
N VAL A 37 4.33 -20.06 17.48
CA VAL A 37 3.88 -18.69 17.15
C VAL A 37 4.95 -17.66 17.55
N GLN A 38 5.49 -16.95 16.55
CA GLN A 38 6.57 -15.97 16.69
C GLN A 38 6.05 -14.55 16.97
N ILE A 39 5.07 -14.06 16.19
CA ILE A 39 4.38 -12.78 16.46
C ILE A 39 2.95 -13.10 16.91
N GLN A 40 2.53 -12.47 18.01
CA GLN A 40 1.28 -12.79 18.71
C GLN A 40 0.31 -11.60 18.83
N GLU A 41 0.40 -10.63 17.92
CA GLU A 41 -0.55 -9.52 17.89
C GLU A 41 -1.95 -10.01 17.49
N GLU A 42 -3.00 -9.31 17.94
CA GLU A 42 -4.37 -9.75 17.66
C GLU A 42 -4.65 -9.81 16.15
N SER A 43 -4.27 -8.78 15.40
CA SER A 43 -4.51 -8.69 13.96
C SER A 43 -3.33 -9.17 13.11
N PHE A 44 -2.25 -9.66 13.73
CA PHE A 44 -1.07 -10.16 13.02
C PHE A 44 -0.43 -11.34 13.76
N ARG A 45 -0.48 -12.53 13.14
CA ARG A 45 0.15 -13.75 13.64
C ARG A 45 1.21 -14.23 12.66
N SER A 46 2.33 -14.73 13.16
CA SER A 46 3.34 -15.41 12.34
C SER A 46 3.95 -16.59 13.10
N GLY A 47 4.47 -17.59 12.37
CA GLY A 47 5.02 -18.79 12.98
C GLY A 47 4.67 -20.06 12.19
N GLU A 48 4.48 -21.16 12.88
CA GLU A 48 3.84 -22.35 12.31
C GLU A 48 2.43 -22.39 12.85
N LEU A 49 1.48 -21.86 12.08
CA LEU A 49 0.15 -21.54 12.60
C LEU A 49 -0.85 -22.69 12.46
N ILE A 50 -0.52 -23.71 11.68
CA ILE A 50 -1.31 -24.93 11.55
C ILE A 50 -0.39 -26.12 11.27
N GLN A 51 -0.94 -27.33 11.38
CA GLN A 51 -0.27 -28.55 10.95
C GLN A 51 -0.17 -28.61 9.41
N PRO A 52 0.83 -29.33 8.86
CA PRO A 52 0.99 -29.50 7.41
C PRO A 52 -0.28 -30.02 6.72
N SER A 53 -0.52 -29.56 5.49
CA SER A 53 -1.71 -29.89 4.71
C SER A 53 -1.37 -30.06 3.24
N GLN A 54 -2.04 -31.00 2.57
CA GLN A 54 -1.89 -31.23 1.13
C GLN A 54 -2.96 -30.46 0.31
N LYS A 55 -3.81 -29.67 0.97
CA LYS A 55 -4.81 -28.84 0.29
C LYS A 55 -4.11 -27.67 -0.43
N ALA A 56 -4.79 -27.14 -1.45
CA ALA A 56 -4.33 -25.90 -2.09
C ALA A 56 -4.23 -24.76 -1.05
N PRO A 57 -3.24 -23.84 -1.15
CA PRO A 57 -3.01 -22.78 -0.18
C PRO A 57 -4.25 -21.98 0.22
N GLU A 58 -5.10 -21.63 -0.75
CA GLU A 58 -6.34 -20.91 -0.49
C GLU A 58 -7.34 -21.69 0.37
N ASN A 59 -7.41 -23.02 0.21
CA ASN A 59 -8.31 -23.86 0.99
C ASN A 59 -7.76 -24.08 2.39
N VAL A 60 -6.44 -24.20 2.53
CA VAL A 60 -5.76 -24.25 3.83
C VAL A 60 -6.10 -23.00 4.65
N VAL A 61 -5.93 -21.82 4.06
CA VAL A 61 -6.25 -20.54 4.72
C VAL A 61 -7.74 -20.46 5.05
N LYS A 62 -8.61 -20.78 4.08
CA LYS A 62 -10.06 -20.73 4.28
C LYS A 62 -10.53 -21.63 5.42
N ASP A 63 -10.01 -22.84 5.53
CA ASP A 63 -10.34 -23.75 6.61
C ASP A 63 -9.87 -23.19 7.96
N ALA A 64 -8.62 -22.69 8.02
CA ALA A 64 -8.07 -22.10 9.23
C ALA A 64 -8.84 -20.87 9.72
N LEU A 65 -9.33 -20.01 8.81
CA LEU A 65 -10.12 -18.83 9.17
C LEU A 65 -11.55 -19.16 9.63
N LYS A 66 -12.12 -20.28 9.18
CA LYS A 66 -13.49 -20.70 9.55
C LYS A 66 -13.53 -21.58 10.78
N GLU A 67 -12.45 -22.30 11.05
CA GLU A 67 -12.33 -23.11 12.23
C GLU A 67 -11.80 -22.26 13.40
N LYS A 68 -12.25 -22.60 14.61
CA LYS A 68 -11.63 -22.09 15.82
C LYS A 68 -10.29 -22.79 16.01
N THR A 69 -9.28 -22.41 15.23
CA THR A 69 -7.89 -22.82 15.45
C THR A 69 -7.31 -22.03 16.62
N GLU A 70 -7.93 -22.17 17.80
CA GLU A 70 -7.66 -21.38 19.02
C GLU A 70 -6.23 -21.60 19.58
N GLN A 71 -5.40 -22.41 18.93
CA GLN A 71 -4.01 -22.64 19.34
C GLN A 71 -2.98 -21.79 18.57
N ALA A 72 -3.33 -21.08 17.48
CA ALA A 72 -2.34 -20.30 16.74
C ALA A 72 -2.84 -19.01 16.06
N LEU A 73 -4.08 -18.98 15.54
CA LEU A 73 -4.71 -17.75 15.07
C LEU A 73 -5.46 -17.05 16.22
N SER A 74 -5.56 -15.73 16.15
CA SER A 74 -6.28 -14.96 17.17
C SER A 74 -7.80 -15.06 16.98
N GLN A 75 -8.56 -14.72 18.03
CA GLN A 75 -10.02 -14.61 17.95
C GLN A 75 -10.50 -13.52 16.97
N LYS A 76 -9.68 -12.51 16.66
CA LYS A 76 -10.02 -11.50 15.66
C LYS A 76 -9.83 -12.02 14.24
N GLN A 77 -8.97 -13.01 14.04
CA GLN A 77 -8.63 -13.51 12.70
C GLN A 77 -9.60 -14.60 12.23
N VAL A 78 -10.17 -15.37 13.14
CA VAL A 78 -11.09 -16.47 12.81
C VAL A 78 -12.55 -16.05 12.94
N ASN A 79 -13.41 -16.53 12.05
CA ASN A 79 -14.86 -16.45 12.22
C ASN A 79 -15.56 -17.70 11.61
N GLY A 80 -16.08 -18.54 12.49
CA GLY A 80 -16.83 -19.76 12.15
C GLY A 80 -18.35 -19.61 12.18
N GLU A 81 -18.88 -18.38 12.19
CA GLU A 81 -20.32 -18.15 12.12
C GLU A 81 -20.92 -18.74 10.83
N ALA A 82 -22.03 -19.46 10.96
CA ALA A 82 -22.83 -19.88 9.80
C ALA A 82 -23.15 -18.66 8.91
N GLY A 83 -22.93 -18.79 7.60
CA GLY A 83 -23.02 -17.70 6.63
C GLY A 83 -21.67 -17.06 6.29
N VAL A 84 -20.66 -17.15 7.17
CA VAL A 84 -19.32 -16.62 6.90
C VAL A 84 -18.55 -17.49 5.91
N ASP A 85 -17.91 -16.84 4.96
CA ASP A 85 -16.98 -17.45 4.03
C ASP A 85 -15.84 -16.49 3.65
N TYR A 86 -14.89 -16.96 2.85
CA TYR A 86 -13.76 -16.17 2.40
C TYR A 86 -13.53 -16.35 0.90
N LYS A 87 -13.44 -15.23 0.18
CA LYS A 87 -13.20 -15.16 -1.26
C LYS A 87 -11.75 -14.78 -1.51
N VAL A 88 -11.05 -15.53 -2.37
CA VAL A 88 -9.68 -15.20 -2.79
C VAL A 88 -9.71 -13.93 -3.65
N LEU A 89 -8.98 -12.91 -3.23
CA LEU A 89 -8.73 -11.68 -4.00
C LEU A 89 -7.46 -11.80 -4.84
N GLN A 90 -6.41 -12.37 -4.25
CA GLN A 90 -5.11 -12.49 -4.90
C GLN A 90 -4.42 -13.78 -4.44
N LYS A 91 -3.71 -14.41 -5.37
CA LYS A 91 -2.84 -15.56 -5.09
C LYS A 91 -1.59 -15.49 -5.96
N ARG A 92 -0.41 -15.47 -5.35
CA ARG A 92 0.89 -15.47 -6.06
C ARG A 92 2.02 -15.93 -5.16
N GLY A 93 3.19 -16.21 -5.73
CA GLY A 93 4.42 -16.40 -4.95
C GLY A 93 4.83 -15.12 -4.21
N SER A 94 5.47 -15.29 -3.06
CA SER A 94 5.97 -14.24 -2.18
C SER A 94 7.51 -14.25 -2.10
N TYR A 95 8.08 -13.16 -1.58
CA TYR A 95 9.52 -12.95 -1.44
C TYR A 95 10.24 -13.96 -0.54
N ASP A 96 9.50 -14.63 0.36
CA ASP A 96 10.01 -15.62 1.31
C ASP A 96 9.82 -17.07 0.83
N GLY A 97 9.40 -17.26 -0.43
CA GLY A 97 9.16 -18.57 -1.03
C GLY A 97 7.82 -19.19 -0.66
N THR A 98 6.98 -18.50 0.12
CA THR A 98 5.60 -18.92 0.38
C THR A 98 4.66 -18.53 -0.76
N THR A 99 3.45 -19.10 -0.75
CA THR A 99 2.31 -18.62 -1.52
C THR A 99 1.54 -17.61 -0.69
N LEU A 100 1.49 -16.37 -1.15
CA LEU A 100 0.62 -15.32 -0.61
C LEU A 100 -0.81 -15.56 -1.09
N VAL A 101 -1.77 -15.47 -0.17
CA VAL A 101 -3.20 -15.51 -0.43
C VAL A 101 -3.89 -14.36 0.29
N ARG A 102 -4.47 -13.42 -0.47
CA ARG A 102 -5.33 -12.36 0.07
C ARG A 102 -6.79 -12.81 0.01
N MET A 103 -7.48 -12.70 1.14
CA MET A 103 -8.86 -13.14 1.33
C MET A 103 -9.75 -11.96 1.67
N GLN A 104 -10.94 -11.91 1.09
CA GLN A 104 -12.03 -11.02 1.47
C GLN A 104 -13.05 -11.84 2.26
N GLN A 105 -13.35 -11.43 3.49
CA GLN A 105 -14.43 -12.03 4.25
C GLN A 105 -15.77 -11.74 3.58
N THR A 106 -16.66 -12.73 3.57
CA THR A 106 -18.05 -12.61 3.16
C THR A 106 -18.98 -13.15 4.24
N TYR A 107 -20.22 -12.66 4.25
CA TYR A 107 -21.31 -13.20 5.05
C TYR A 107 -22.59 -13.27 4.22
N GLU A 108 -23.20 -14.46 4.16
CA GLU A 108 -24.36 -14.78 3.32
C GLU A 108 -24.14 -14.35 1.85
N GLY A 109 -22.90 -14.53 1.37
CA GLY A 109 -22.48 -14.19 0.01
C GLY A 109 -22.14 -12.71 -0.24
N LYS A 110 -22.37 -11.80 0.72
CA LYS A 110 -21.99 -10.38 0.62
C LYS A 110 -20.60 -10.14 1.20
N GLU A 111 -19.80 -9.29 0.58
CA GLU A 111 -18.48 -8.95 1.12
C GLU A 111 -18.61 -8.07 2.36
N VAL A 112 -17.79 -8.32 3.39
CA VAL A 112 -17.68 -7.48 4.58
C VAL A 112 -16.56 -6.47 4.36
N TYR A 113 -16.92 -5.22 4.08
CA TYR A 113 -15.98 -4.17 3.70
C TYR A 113 -14.93 -3.96 4.79
N GLY A 114 -13.66 -3.77 4.39
CA GLY A 114 -12.55 -3.54 5.32
C GLY A 114 -11.99 -4.80 6.00
N HIS A 115 -12.69 -5.93 5.92
CA HIS A 115 -12.27 -7.19 6.54
C HIS A 115 -11.59 -8.11 5.53
N GLN A 116 -10.33 -7.79 5.25
CA GLN A 116 -9.44 -8.56 4.40
C GLN A 116 -8.30 -9.14 5.22
N LEU A 117 -7.87 -10.35 4.85
CA LEU A 117 -6.74 -11.02 5.48
C LEU A 117 -5.70 -11.41 4.45
N THR A 118 -4.43 -11.23 4.79
CA THR A 118 -3.30 -11.68 3.96
C THR A 118 -2.59 -12.82 4.67
N ALA A 119 -2.53 -13.99 4.02
CA ALA A 119 -1.90 -15.17 4.57
C ALA A 119 -0.75 -15.67 3.69
N HIS A 120 0.29 -16.22 4.32
CA HIS A 120 1.42 -16.85 3.65
C HIS A 120 1.43 -18.34 3.95
N VAL A 121 1.45 -19.18 2.92
CA VAL A 121 1.44 -20.63 3.06
C VAL A 121 2.70 -21.22 2.44
N ASP A 122 3.46 -22.00 3.20
CA ASP A 122 4.65 -22.67 2.67
C ASP A 122 4.32 -23.89 1.80
N ASN A 123 5.35 -24.53 1.24
CA ASN A 123 5.19 -25.68 0.33
C ASN A 123 4.68 -26.95 1.02
N ASN A 124 4.69 -27.01 2.37
CA ASN A 124 4.11 -28.11 3.14
C ASN A 124 2.65 -27.84 3.50
N GLY A 125 2.08 -26.74 3.01
CA GLY A 125 0.73 -26.30 3.34
C GLY A 125 0.60 -25.77 4.76
N VAL A 126 1.69 -25.30 5.37
CA VAL A 126 1.66 -24.65 6.70
C VAL A 126 1.49 -23.14 6.52
N ILE A 127 0.55 -22.56 7.26
CA ILE A 127 0.38 -21.09 7.30
C ILE A 127 1.51 -20.50 8.15
N LYS A 128 2.31 -19.62 7.54
CA LYS A 128 3.45 -18.94 8.16
C LYS A 128 3.11 -17.57 8.73
N SER A 129 2.08 -16.93 8.20
CA SER A 129 1.51 -15.71 8.78
C SER A 129 0.08 -15.47 8.32
N VAL A 130 -0.64 -14.69 9.12
CA VAL A 130 -1.92 -14.07 8.79
C VAL A 130 -1.91 -12.64 9.34
N SER A 131 -2.20 -11.65 8.50
CA SER A 131 -2.48 -10.26 8.87
C SER A 131 -3.94 -9.90 8.55
N GLY A 132 -4.47 -8.87 9.21
CA GLY A 132 -5.85 -8.43 9.08
C GLY A 132 -6.83 -9.19 9.98
N ASP A 133 -8.04 -8.66 10.05
CA ASP A 133 -9.10 -9.12 10.95
C ASP A 133 -10.34 -9.59 10.19
N SER A 134 -10.98 -10.61 10.74
CA SER A 134 -12.34 -11.02 10.38
C SER A 134 -13.34 -10.26 11.26
N ALA A 135 -14.33 -9.61 10.66
CA ALA A 135 -15.47 -9.08 11.38
C ALA A 135 -16.13 -10.18 12.19
N GLN A 136 -16.60 -9.82 13.38
CA GLN A 136 -17.28 -10.72 14.31
C GLN A 136 -18.74 -10.30 14.47
N ASN A 137 -19.54 -11.18 15.08
CA ASN A 137 -20.94 -10.90 15.44
C ASN A 137 -21.79 -10.51 14.22
N LEU A 138 -21.70 -11.25 13.12
CA LEU A 138 -22.42 -10.94 11.87
C LEU A 138 -23.85 -11.47 11.85
N LYS A 139 -24.22 -12.35 12.78
CA LYS A 139 -25.62 -12.80 12.99
C LYS A 139 -26.52 -11.74 13.64
N GLN A 140 -26.59 -10.54 13.06
CA GLN A 140 -27.44 -9.44 13.54
C GLN A 140 -28.77 -9.41 12.78
N GLU A 141 -29.87 -9.18 13.49
CA GLU A 141 -31.20 -8.99 12.88
C GLU A 141 -31.21 -7.84 11.86
N GLU A 142 -30.36 -6.83 12.08
CA GLU A 142 -30.19 -5.69 11.20
C GLU A 142 -29.78 -6.09 9.77
N LEU A 143 -28.95 -7.13 9.63
CA LEU A 143 -28.50 -7.63 8.32
C LEU A 143 -29.57 -8.43 7.59
N LYS A 144 -30.61 -8.93 8.29
CA LYS A 144 -31.73 -9.65 7.69
C LYS A 144 -32.78 -8.73 7.08
N LYS A 145 -32.78 -7.45 7.46
CA LYS A 145 -33.71 -6.46 6.90
C LYS A 145 -33.44 -6.29 5.40
N PRO A 146 -34.48 -6.15 4.58
CA PRO A 146 -34.31 -5.87 3.17
C PRO A 146 -33.60 -4.53 2.99
N ILE A 147 -32.85 -4.42 1.90
CA ILE A 147 -32.29 -3.15 1.45
C ILE A 147 -33.44 -2.29 0.89
N ASN A 148 -33.58 -1.07 1.43
CA ASN A 148 -34.61 -0.12 1.00
C ASN A 148 -34.07 0.86 -0.05
N LEU A 149 -32.78 1.17 0.01
CA LEU A 149 -32.12 2.10 -0.90
C LEU A 149 -31.81 1.39 -2.22
N SER A 150 -32.23 1.97 -3.34
CA SER A 150 -31.82 1.50 -4.66
C SER A 150 -30.35 1.83 -4.95
N LYS A 151 -29.75 1.15 -5.92
CA LYS A 151 -28.39 1.45 -6.38
C LYS A 151 -28.25 2.87 -6.95
N ASP A 152 -29.31 3.40 -7.57
CA ASP A 152 -29.31 4.76 -8.10
C ASP A 152 -29.43 5.81 -6.99
N GLU A 153 -30.16 5.51 -5.91
CA GLU A 153 -30.19 6.34 -4.71
C GLU A 153 -28.82 6.35 -4.00
N ALA A 154 -28.11 5.22 -3.97
CA ALA A 154 -26.75 5.16 -3.42
C ALA A 154 -25.75 6.06 -4.17
N LYS A 155 -25.97 6.31 -5.46
CA LYS A 155 -25.17 7.24 -6.28
C LYS A 155 -25.51 8.72 -6.05
N GLN A 156 -26.60 9.04 -5.34
CA GLN A 156 -27.07 10.42 -5.18
C GLN A 156 -26.08 11.33 -4.45
N PHE A 157 -25.22 10.77 -3.58
CA PHE A 157 -24.13 11.53 -2.97
C PHE A 157 -23.23 12.19 -4.03
N ILE A 158 -22.89 11.48 -5.11
CA ILE A 158 -22.03 11.99 -6.19
C ILE A 158 -22.69 13.22 -6.82
N TYR A 159 -23.94 13.10 -7.24
CA TYR A 159 -24.67 14.18 -7.88
C TYR A 159 -24.96 15.36 -6.94
N THR A 160 -25.24 15.08 -5.66
CA THR A 160 -25.48 16.12 -4.65
C THR A 160 -24.22 16.94 -4.41
N LYS A 161 -23.06 16.29 -4.34
CA LYS A 161 -21.79 16.94 -4.02
C LYS A 161 -21.15 17.62 -5.24
N TYR A 162 -21.17 16.96 -6.39
CA TYR A 162 -20.43 17.40 -7.58
C TYR A 162 -21.33 17.96 -8.70
N GLY A 163 -22.64 17.92 -8.51
CA GLY A 163 -23.62 18.37 -9.50
C GLY A 163 -23.97 17.30 -10.54
N ASN A 164 -25.03 17.58 -11.31
CA ASN A 164 -25.54 16.68 -12.34
C ASN A 164 -24.74 16.74 -13.66
N ASP A 165 -23.87 17.73 -13.81
CA ASP A 165 -23.03 17.91 -15.00
C ASP A 165 -21.80 16.98 -15.01
N LEU A 166 -21.67 16.15 -13.96
CA LEU A 166 -20.57 15.22 -13.81
C LEU A 166 -20.57 14.12 -14.87
N LYS A 167 -19.38 13.84 -15.40
CA LYS A 167 -19.09 12.83 -16.41
C LYS A 167 -18.24 11.72 -15.79
N PHE A 168 -18.78 10.51 -15.81
CA PHE A 168 -18.13 9.33 -15.26
C PHE A 168 -17.18 8.70 -16.28
N ILE A 169 -15.90 8.57 -15.92
CA ILE A 169 -14.87 7.93 -16.75
C ILE A 169 -15.25 6.49 -17.08
N SER A 170 -15.90 5.83 -16.13
CA SER A 170 -16.57 4.54 -16.27
C SER A 170 -17.78 4.50 -15.37
N GLU A 171 -18.78 3.69 -15.72
CA GLU A 171 -19.98 3.50 -14.88
C GLU A 171 -19.57 3.22 -13.43
N PRO A 172 -20.11 3.98 -12.44
CA PRO A 172 -19.83 3.72 -11.04
C PRO A 172 -20.12 2.29 -10.65
N GLU A 173 -19.17 1.65 -9.98
CA GLU A 173 -19.39 0.34 -9.39
C GLU A 173 -20.18 0.51 -8.11
N VAL A 174 -21.43 0.02 -8.10
CA VAL A 174 -22.29 -0.02 -6.91
C VAL A 174 -22.45 -1.46 -6.45
N LYS A 175 -21.77 -1.77 -5.35
CA LYS A 175 -21.67 -3.11 -4.78
C LYS A 175 -22.36 -3.17 -3.43
N GLU A 176 -23.20 -4.17 -3.22
CA GLU A 176 -23.74 -4.46 -1.90
C GLU A 176 -22.67 -5.08 -1.02
N VAL A 177 -22.46 -4.50 0.14
CA VAL A 177 -21.49 -4.93 1.14
C VAL A 177 -22.10 -4.89 2.53
N ILE A 178 -21.40 -5.47 3.50
CA ILE A 178 -21.67 -5.28 4.92
C ILE A 178 -20.61 -4.33 5.45
N PHE A 179 -21.04 -3.29 6.15
CA PHE A 179 -20.16 -2.40 6.90
C PHE A 179 -20.29 -2.72 8.39
N VAL A 180 -19.18 -2.83 9.10
CA VAL A 180 -19.15 -3.05 10.55
C VAL A 180 -18.53 -1.82 11.20
N ASP A 181 -19.28 -1.18 12.09
CA ASP A 181 -18.75 -0.09 12.90
C ASP A 181 -17.88 -0.68 14.02
N GLU A 182 -16.57 -0.49 13.91
CA GLU A 182 -15.59 -1.09 14.83
C GLU A 182 -15.73 -0.57 16.27
N ASN A 183 -16.35 0.60 16.48
CA ASN A 183 -16.50 1.17 17.83
C ASN A 183 -17.55 0.43 18.67
N ASN A 184 -18.55 -0.16 18.03
CA ASN A 184 -19.70 -0.78 18.69
C ASN A 184 -20.06 -2.17 18.16
N GLY A 185 -19.38 -2.64 17.11
CA GLY A 185 -19.61 -3.93 16.46
C GLY A 185 -20.91 -4.01 15.65
N GLN A 186 -21.61 -2.91 15.42
CA GLN A 186 -22.89 -2.93 14.68
C GLN A 186 -22.63 -3.15 13.19
N ALA A 187 -23.26 -4.19 12.63
CA ALA A 187 -23.18 -4.51 11.22
C ALA A 187 -24.41 -3.97 10.46
N LYS A 188 -24.17 -3.34 9.31
CA LYS A 188 -25.20 -2.72 8.47
C LYS A 188 -25.06 -3.21 7.04
N ASN A 189 -26.20 -3.46 6.37
CA ASN A 189 -26.20 -3.55 4.91
C ASN A 189 -25.81 -2.17 4.35
N ALA A 190 -24.86 -2.13 3.43
CA ALA A 190 -24.34 -0.91 2.85
C ALA A 190 -24.13 -1.06 1.34
N TYR A 191 -24.00 0.07 0.65
CA TYR A 191 -23.44 0.11 -0.68
C TYR A 191 -22.03 0.68 -0.64
N GLN A 192 -21.08 -0.05 -1.21
CA GLN A 192 -19.80 0.47 -1.64
C GLN A 192 -19.98 1.06 -3.03
N VAL A 193 -19.77 2.36 -3.14
CA VAL A 193 -19.79 3.07 -4.41
C VAL A 193 -18.36 3.47 -4.74
N THR A 194 -17.82 2.89 -5.80
CA THR A 194 -16.49 3.24 -6.33
C THR A 194 -16.70 3.89 -7.69
N PHE A 195 -16.11 5.06 -7.88
CA PHE A 195 -16.27 5.79 -9.12
C PHE A 195 -15.01 6.58 -9.47
N GLU A 196 -14.91 6.88 -10.76
CA GLU A 196 -13.99 7.87 -11.30
C GLU A 196 -14.83 8.78 -12.18
N ALA A 197 -14.71 10.07 -11.96
CA ALA A 197 -15.35 11.07 -12.78
C ALA A 197 -14.37 12.19 -13.10
N ALA A 198 -14.63 12.88 -14.20
CA ALA A 198 -13.67 13.80 -14.78
C ALA A 198 -14.18 15.25 -14.85
N THR A 199 -15.49 15.47 -14.67
CA THR A 199 -16.12 16.79 -14.69
C THR A 199 -17.09 16.95 -13.51
N PRO A 200 -17.31 18.16 -12.95
CA PRO A 200 -16.56 19.37 -13.20
C PRO A 200 -15.10 19.24 -12.76
N ASN A 201 -14.76 18.37 -11.82
CA ASN A 201 -13.38 18.11 -11.38
C ASN A 201 -13.09 16.61 -11.45
N TYR A 202 -11.83 16.22 -11.57
CA TYR A 202 -11.40 14.84 -11.48
C TYR A 202 -11.55 14.40 -10.04
N VAL A 203 -12.38 13.39 -9.85
CA VAL A 203 -12.71 12.86 -8.56
C VAL A 203 -12.73 11.35 -8.66
N SER A 204 -12.05 10.69 -7.73
CA SER A 204 -12.00 9.24 -7.70
C SER A 204 -11.93 8.73 -6.28
N GLY A 205 -12.47 7.55 -6.09
CA GLY A 205 -12.34 6.83 -4.82
C GLY A 205 -13.61 6.08 -4.48
N THR A 206 -13.75 5.80 -3.19
CA THR A 206 -14.81 4.96 -2.66
C THR A 206 -15.50 5.65 -1.50
N TYR A 207 -16.82 5.54 -1.46
CA TYR A 207 -17.59 5.86 -0.26
C TYR A 207 -18.58 4.74 0.06
N LEU A 208 -19.02 4.70 1.32
CA LEU A 208 -19.99 3.75 1.84
C LEU A 208 -21.22 4.47 2.33
N VAL A 209 -22.39 4.05 1.86
CA VAL A 209 -23.69 4.51 2.37
C VAL A 209 -24.47 3.38 2.99
N ASN A 210 -25.20 3.67 4.05
CA ASN A 210 -26.14 2.74 4.65
C ASN A 210 -27.27 2.43 3.67
N ALA A 211 -27.47 1.15 3.35
CA ALA A 211 -28.42 0.70 2.34
C ALA A 211 -29.89 0.77 2.81
N GLN A 212 -30.15 1.19 4.05
CA GLN A 212 -31.51 1.40 4.55
C GLN A 212 -31.98 2.85 4.46
N ASN A 213 -31.09 3.82 4.72
CA ASN A 213 -31.46 5.22 4.88
C ASN A 213 -30.58 6.21 4.10
N GLY A 214 -29.49 5.74 3.47
CA GLY A 214 -28.58 6.59 2.68
C GLY A 214 -27.54 7.35 3.50
N ASP A 215 -27.46 7.15 4.82
CA ASP A 215 -26.47 7.83 5.67
C ASP A 215 -25.05 7.49 5.22
N MET A 216 -24.17 8.49 5.19
CA MET A 216 -22.75 8.28 4.94
C MET A 216 -22.12 7.50 6.09
N LEU A 217 -21.53 6.36 5.77
CA LEU A 217 -20.79 5.52 6.71
C LEU A 217 -19.28 5.78 6.64
N LYS A 218 -18.76 6.02 5.43
CA LYS A 218 -17.34 6.33 5.19
C LYS A 218 -17.18 7.06 3.88
N ASN A 219 -16.24 8.01 3.81
CA ASN A 219 -15.92 8.75 2.59
C ASN A 219 -14.40 8.78 2.40
N MET A 220 -13.90 8.12 1.36
CA MET A 220 -12.48 8.08 0.97
C MET A 220 -12.31 8.61 -0.45
N VAL A 221 -13.16 9.56 -0.85
CA VAL A 221 -13.09 10.19 -2.16
C VAL A 221 -11.96 11.22 -2.16
N GLN A 222 -11.11 11.13 -3.17
CA GLN A 222 -10.06 12.09 -3.46
C GLN A 222 -10.50 13.00 -4.60
N GLU A 223 -10.22 14.29 -4.45
CA GLU A 223 -10.60 15.33 -5.39
C GLU A 223 -9.34 16.04 -5.89
N SER A 224 -9.30 16.28 -7.19
CA SER A 224 -8.31 17.12 -7.84
C SER A 224 -9.04 18.19 -8.64
N ASN A 225 -8.51 19.40 -8.70
CA ASN A 225 -9.05 20.46 -9.57
C ASN A 225 -8.88 20.16 -11.07
N LEU A 226 -8.24 19.04 -11.43
CA LEU A 226 -8.10 18.59 -12.80
C LEU A 226 -9.47 18.31 -13.44
N LYS A 227 -9.93 19.14 -14.36
CA LYS A 227 -11.02 18.78 -15.28
C LYS A 227 -10.46 17.91 -16.39
N ALA A 228 -11.04 16.75 -16.60
CA ALA A 228 -10.73 15.86 -17.70
C ALA A 228 -12.02 15.39 -18.39
N SER A 229 -11.93 14.83 -19.60
CA SER A 229 -13.11 14.22 -20.23
C SER A 229 -13.00 12.70 -20.27
N ASP A 230 -14.12 12.00 -20.03
CA ASP A 230 -14.19 10.54 -20.05
C ASP A 230 -13.60 9.93 -21.32
N LYS A 231 -13.88 10.57 -22.47
CA LYS A 231 -13.39 10.12 -23.77
C LYS A 231 -11.87 10.07 -23.83
N LEU A 232 -11.20 11.06 -23.26
CA LEU A 232 -9.75 11.19 -23.33
C LEU A 232 -9.06 10.29 -22.31
N VAL A 233 -9.58 10.20 -21.09
CA VAL A 233 -9.10 9.24 -20.08
C VAL A 233 -9.32 7.80 -20.56
N GLY A 234 -10.49 7.49 -21.12
CA GLY A 234 -10.78 6.18 -21.70
C GLY A 234 -9.90 5.83 -22.91
N ALA A 235 -9.39 6.82 -23.65
CA ALA A 235 -8.43 6.58 -24.73
C ALA A 235 -7.04 6.16 -24.21
N LEU A 236 -6.65 6.58 -23.00
CA LEU A 236 -5.40 6.17 -22.37
C LEU A 236 -5.39 4.67 -22.04
N LYS A 237 -6.55 4.07 -21.72
CA LYS A 237 -6.67 2.63 -21.45
C LYS A 237 -6.41 1.76 -22.70
N LYS A 238 -6.44 2.32 -23.92
CA LYS A 238 -6.17 1.59 -25.16
C LYS A 238 -4.65 1.54 -25.44
N SER A 239 -4.08 0.34 -25.55
CA SER A 239 -2.72 0.18 -26.05
C SER A 239 -2.70 0.39 -27.57
N LYS A 240 -1.92 1.36 -28.05
CA LYS A 240 -1.68 1.55 -29.49
C LYS A 240 -0.42 0.79 -29.87
N GLN A 241 -0.49 -0.54 -29.89
CA GLN A 241 0.67 -1.36 -30.26
C GLN A 241 0.86 -1.47 -31.79
N SER A 242 0.01 -0.87 -32.62
CA SER A 242 0.10 -1.06 -34.06
C SER A 242 1.13 -0.13 -34.73
N SER A 243 2.18 -0.74 -35.28
CA SER A 243 3.12 -0.26 -36.32
C SER A 243 4.31 0.66 -35.93
N LEU A 244 4.56 0.92 -34.66
CA LEU A 244 5.65 1.81 -34.26
C LEU A 244 6.99 1.05 -34.11
N THR A 245 8.07 1.62 -34.67
CA THR A 245 9.44 1.10 -34.49
C THR A 245 10.08 1.75 -33.29
N SER A 246 10.45 0.97 -32.28
CA SER A 246 11.19 1.44 -31.10
C SER A 246 12.61 1.86 -31.46
N LEU A 247 13.03 3.01 -30.94
CA LEU A 247 14.34 3.62 -31.16
C LEU A 247 14.86 4.21 -29.84
N THR A 248 16.10 4.69 -29.86
CA THR A 248 16.68 5.46 -28.76
C THR A 248 16.68 6.94 -29.10
N GLY A 249 16.09 7.75 -28.23
CA GLY A 249 16.09 9.21 -28.29
C GLY A 249 17.09 9.83 -27.34
N THR A 250 17.29 11.13 -27.50
CA THR A 250 18.09 11.96 -26.59
C THR A 250 17.39 13.29 -26.30
N GLY A 251 17.79 13.97 -25.23
CA GLY A 251 17.32 15.31 -24.91
C GLY A 251 17.98 15.83 -23.65
N LYS A 252 17.98 17.15 -23.42
CA LYS A 252 18.36 17.69 -22.11
C LYS A 252 17.13 17.71 -21.22
N ASP A 253 17.25 17.17 -20.02
CA ASP A 253 16.22 17.28 -19.00
C ASP A 253 16.21 18.68 -18.38
N ASP A 254 15.25 18.92 -17.48
CA ASP A 254 15.06 20.21 -16.82
C ASP A 254 16.15 20.58 -15.79
N LEU A 255 17.08 19.65 -15.51
CA LEU A 255 18.32 19.92 -14.77
C LEU A 255 19.49 20.25 -15.72
N GLY A 256 19.23 20.30 -17.03
CA GLY A 256 20.23 20.54 -18.08
C GLY A 256 21.08 19.32 -18.43
N ILE A 257 20.77 18.14 -17.88
CA ILE A 257 21.53 16.90 -18.05
C ILE A 257 21.07 16.23 -19.34
N SER A 258 22.02 15.79 -20.18
CA SER A 258 21.69 15.03 -21.39
C SER A 258 21.27 13.61 -21.02
N ARG A 259 20.04 13.24 -21.41
CA ARG A 259 19.43 11.94 -21.17
C ARG A 259 19.28 11.15 -22.46
N SER A 260 19.16 9.85 -22.30
CA SER A 260 18.77 8.93 -23.35
C SER A 260 17.66 8.01 -22.84
N PHE A 261 16.68 7.73 -23.70
CA PHE A 261 15.44 7.05 -23.35
C PHE A 261 14.85 6.37 -24.60
N GLY A 262 13.93 5.43 -24.40
CA GLY A 262 13.19 4.79 -25.51
C GLY A 262 12.25 5.80 -26.17
N ILE A 263 12.11 5.74 -27.49
CA ILE A 263 11.15 6.53 -28.27
C ILE A 263 10.57 5.65 -29.37
N SER A 264 9.57 6.16 -30.08
CA SER A 264 8.96 5.45 -31.21
C SER A 264 8.91 6.32 -32.45
N LYS A 265 9.21 5.75 -33.62
CA LYS A 265 9.00 6.43 -34.90
C LYS A 265 7.58 6.17 -35.43
N GLN A 266 6.87 7.25 -35.70
CA GLN A 266 5.51 7.26 -36.26
C GLN A 266 5.50 7.06 -37.78
N SER A 267 4.38 6.58 -38.32
CA SER A 267 4.19 6.36 -39.76
C SER A 267 4.30 7.64 -40.59
N ASN A 268 4.05 8.81 -39.99
CA ASN A 268 4.24 10.13 -40.60
C ASN A 268 5.72 10.60 -40.60
N GLY A 269 6.65 9.78 -40.14
CA GLY A 269 8.08 10.08 -40.07
C GLY A 269 8.56 10.83 -38.82
N LYS A 270 7.64 11.31 -37.96
CA LYS A 270 7.99 11.95 -36.67
C LYS A 270 8.42 10.93 -35.62
N TYR A 271 9.12 11.41 -34.60
CA TYR A 271 9.48 10.66 -33.40
C TYR A 271 8.54 11.06 -32.26
N ALA A 272 8.13 10.11 -31.43
CA ALA A 272 7.27 10.35 -30.28
C ALA A 272 7.95 9.91 -28.99
N LEU A 273 7.69 10.61 -27.89
CA LEU A 273 7.98 10.16 -26.52
C LEU A 273 7.01 9.03 -26.15
N ALA A 274 7.21 7.89 -26.78
CA ALA A 274 6.45 6.67 -26.60
C ALA A 274 7.42 5.48 -26.64
N ASP A 275 7.52 4.75 -25.54
CA ASP A 275 8.43 3.62 -25.38
C ASP A 275 7.65 2.33 -25.11
N TYR A 276 7.54 1.48 -26.12
CA TYR A 276 6.88 0.17 -26.03
C TYR A 276 7.85 -0.99 -25.75
N THR A 277 9.10 -0.69 -25.36
CA THR A 277 10.04 -1.71 -24.86
C THR A 277 9.77 -2.07 -23.39
N ARG A 278 8.91 -1.29 -22.72
CA ARG A 278 8.50 -1.43 -21.31
C ARG A 278 7.00 -1.67 -21.23
N GLY A 279 6.59 -2.87 -20.81
CA GLY A 279 5.19 -3.23 -20.62
C GLY A 279 4.33 -2.96 -21.86
N GLN A 280 3.17 -2.36 -21.65
CA GLN A 280 2.24 -1.89 -22.67
C GLN A 280 2.56 -0.48 -23.20
N GLY A 281 3.62 0.14 -22.68
CA GLY A 281 4.10 1.45 -23.11
C GLY A 281 4.41 2.41 -21.96
N ILE A 282 5.28 3.36 -22.24
CA ILE A 282 5.42 4.62 -21.50
C ILE A 282 5.18 5.74 -22.49
N GLU A 283 4.18 6.59 -22.27
CA GLU A 283 3.82 7.68 -23.17
C GLU A 283 3.83 9.02 -22.44
N THR A 284 4.42 10.06 -23.05
CA THR A 284 4.46 11.40 -22.48
C THR A 284 3.70 12.39 -23.35
N TYR A 285 2.75 13.09 -22.75
CA TYR A 285 1.87 14.04 -23.38
C TYR A 285 2.13 15.45 -22.88
N ASP A 286 1.94 16.40 -23.78
CA ASP A 286 2.07 17.84 -23.54
C ASP A 286 0.67 18.47 -23.59
N VAL A 287 0.25 19.07 -22.46
CA VAL A 287 -1.01 19.83 -22.36
C VAL A 287 -0.85 21.31 -22.65
N ASN A 288 0.37 21.78 -22.94
CA ASN A 288 0.70 23.12 -23.42
C ASN A 288 0.06 24.23 -22.56
N TYR A 289 0.19 24.10 -21.24
CA TYR A 289 -0.32 25.04 -20.24
C TYR A 289 -1.82 25.29 -20.34
N ARG A 290 -2.58 24.31 -20.83
CA ARG A 290 -4.03 24.34 -20.78
C ARG A 290 -4.48 24.17 -19.35
N ASP A 291 -5.37 25.03 -18.91
CA ASP A 291 -5.77 25.12 -17.52
C ASP A 291 -6.49 23.84 -17.11
N ILE A 292 -5.92 23.12 -16.13
CA ILE A 292 -6.52 21.88 -15.62
C ILE A 292 -7.94 22.18 -15.14
N THR A 293 -8.23 23.37 -14.61
CA THR A 293 -9.52 23.72 -14.02
C THR A 293 -10.55 24.24 -15.03
N LYS A 294 -10.21 24.35 -16.32
CA LYS A 294 -11.13 24.93 -17.33
C LYS A 294 -11.17 24.21 -18.67
N GLU A 295 -10.12 23.49 -19.05
CA GLU A 295 -9.92 23.03 -20.43
C GLU A 295 -9.92 21.49 -20.54
N GLU A 296 -10.93 20.84 -19.95
CA GLU A 296 -11.05 19.38 -19.82
C GLU A 296 -10.87 18.58 -21.12
N SER A 297 -11.32 19.15 -22.24
CA SER A 297 -11.28 18.53 -23.56
C SER A 297 -9.87 18.44 -24.15
N TYR A 298 -8.89 19.03 -23.48
CA TYR A 298 -7.49 18.97 -23.90
C TYR A 298 -6.69 17.92 -23.13
N TYR A 299 -7.07 17.53 -21.91
CA TYR A 299 -6.32 16.55 -21.10
C TYR A 299 -6.52 15.12 -21.62
N PRO A 300 -5.46 14.31 -21.84
CA PRO A 300 -4.09 14.43 -21.33
C PRO A 300 -3.12 15.22 -22.22
N GLY A 301 -3.60 15.89 -23.27
CA GLY A 301 -2.80 16.69 -24.19
C GLY A 301 -2.52 15.96 -25.49
N THR A 302 -1.47 16.41 -26.18
CA THR A 302 -0.98 15.78 -27.39
C THR A 302 0.26 14.95 -27.09
N LEU A 303 0.38 13.76 -27.68
CA LEU A 303 1.58 12.94 -27.53
C LEU A 303 2.78 13.76 -27.99
N ALA A 304 3.79 13.93 -27.13
CA ALA A 304 4.94 14.76 -27.43
C ALA A 304 5.72 14.17 -28.61
N THR A 305 5.91 14.97 -29.67
CA THR A 305 6.59 14.54 -30.90
C THR A 305 7.67 15.51 -31.36
N SER A 306 8.65 15.00 -32.09
CA SER A 306 9.74 15.77 -32.70
C SER A 306 9.99 15.31 -34.13
N THR A 307 10.55 16.18 -34.97
CA THR A 307 11.06 15.81 -36.30
C THR A 307 12.45 15.16 -36.24
N SER A 308 13.08 15.17 -35.06
CA SER A 308 14.37 14.57 -34.76
C SER A 308 14.25 13.54 -33.64
N ALA A 309 15.21 12.61 -33.54
CA ALA A 309 15.34 11.72 -32.38
C ALA A 309 15.86 12.46 -31.12
N THR A 310 16.24 13.73 -31.25
CA THR A 310 16.55 14.62 -30.13
C THR A 310 15.35 15.51 -29.80
N PHE A 311 14.94 15.50 -28.54
CA PHE A 311 13.84 16.29 -27.98
C PHE A 311 14.39 17.50 -27.22
N ASN A 312 13.78 18.65 -27.44
CA ASN A 312 14.26 19.95 -26.94
C ASN A 312 13.41 20.53 -25.80
N ASP A 313 12.28 19.90 -25.47
CA ASP A 313 11.46 20.27 -24.32
C ASP A 313 12.01 19.57 -23.07
N PRO A 314 12.63 20.31 -22.12
CA PRO A 314 13.22 19.71 -20.94
C PRO A 314 12.20 19.08 -20.01
N LYS A 315 10.95 19.56 -19.97
CA LYS A 315 9.91 19.03 -19.08
C LYS A 315 9.42 17.68 -19.56
N ALA A 316 9.07 17.58 -20.85
CA ALA A 316 8.72 16.30 -21.45
C ALA A 316 9.87 15.29 -21.41
N VAL A 317 11.12 15.74 -21.60
CA VAL A 317 12.31 14.88 -21.45
C VAL A 317 12.45 14.37 -20.02
N SER A 318 12.31 15.23 -19.00
CA SER A 318 12.35 14.83 -17.58
C SER A 318 11.29 13.78 -17.28
N ALA A 319 10.01 14.06 -17.57
CA ALA A 319 8.91 13.14 -17.29
C ALA A 319 9.11 11.78 -17.96
N HIS A 320 9.45 11.78 -19.25
CA HIS A 320 9.62 10.55 -20.01
C HIS A 320 10.81 9.72 -19.51
N TYR A 321 11.95 10.38 -19.28
CA TYR A 321 13.13 9.73 -18.73
C TYR A 321 12.84 9.15 -17.34
N LEU A 322 12.22 9.91 -16.43
CA LEU A 322 11.93 9.45 -15.08
C LEU A 322 10.93 8.30 -15.08
N ALA A 323 9.85 8.37 -15.87
CA ALA A 323 8.93 7.25 -16.02
C ALA A 323 9.66 5.96 -16.48
N THR A 324 10.61 6.06 -17.42
CA THR A 324 11.41 4.88 -17.83
C THR A 324 12.29 4.36 -16.71
N LYS A 325 12.87 5.23 -15.88
CA LYS A 325 13.76 4.84 -14.78
C LYS A 325 13.00 4.27 -13.58
N VAL A 326 11.85 4.82 -13.25
CA VAL A 326 10.96 4.28 -12.21
C VAL A 326 10.49 2.88 -12.61
N PHE A 327 10.05 2.72 -13.86
CA PHE A 327 9.68 1.41 -14.38
C PHE A 327 10.85 0.40 -14.28
N ASP A 328 12.04 0.79 -14.73
CA ASP A 328 13.24 -0.04 -14.65
C ASP A 328 13.62 -0.38 -13.22
N PHE A 329 13.52 0.58 -12.29
CA PHE A 329 13.82 0.34 -10.87
C PHE A 329 12.96 -0.79 -10.30
N TYR A 330 11.64 -0.72 -10.47
CA TYR A 330 10.73 -1.77 -10.00
C TYR A 330 10.99 -3.11 -10.68
N LYS A 331 11.25 -3.09 -12.00
CA LYS A 331 11.54 -4.30 -12.77
C LYS A 331 12.89 -4.93 -12.40
N ASP A 332 13.92 -4.14 -12.23
CA ASP A 332 15.28 -4.65 -12.03
C ASP A 332 15.53 -5.01 -10.57
N LYS A 333 15.11 -4.16 -9.63
CA LYS A 333 15.27 -4.39 -8.19
C LYS A 333 14.28 -5.43 -7.66
N TYR A 334 13.00 -5.30 -8.01
CA TYR A 334 11.93 -6.12 -7.42
C TYR A 334 11.26 -7.11 -8.37
N LYS A 335 11.72 -7.21 -9.63
CA LYS A 335 11.12 -8.07 -10.67
C LYS A 335 9.64 -7.76 -10.92
N ARG A 336 9.21 -6.53 -10.62
CA ARG A 336 7.84 -6.07 -10.80
C ARG A 336 7.66 -5.45 -12.19
N ASN A 337 6.69 -5.93 -12.97
CA ASN A 337 6.43 -5.41 -14.31
C ASN A 337 5.39 -4.28 -14.29
N SER A 338 5.82 -3.02 -14.31
CA SER A 338 4.97 -1.83 -14.10
C SER A 338 4.31 -1.77 -12.71
N PHE A 339 3.48 -0.75 -12.48
CA PHE A 339 2.82 -0.55 -11.20
C PHE A 339 1.82 -1.66 -10.87
N ASP A 340 1.15 -2.27 -11.84
CA ASP A 340 0.15 -3.34 -11.65
C ASP A 340 0.73 -4.77 -11.65
N ASN A 341 2.06 -4.87 -11.80
CA ASN A 341 2.80 -6.12 -12.00
C ASN A 341 2.40 -6.93 -13.26
N LYS A 342 1.67 -6.34 -14.21
CA LYS A 342 1.25 -6.99 -15.48
C LYS A 342 1.63 -6.13 -16.70
N GLY A 343 2.47 -5.13 -16.50
CA GLY A 343 3.01 -4.29 -17.56
C GLY A 343 2.04 -3.21 -18.00
N GLN A 344 1.10 -2.75 -17.18
CA GLN A 344 0.19 -1.67 -17.56
C GLN A 344 0.94 -0.42 -18.03
N LYS A 345 0.33 0.28 -18.99
CA LYS A 345 0.88 1.49 -19.61
C LYS A 345 0.99 2.62 -18.58
N VAL A 346 2.10 3.34 -18.63
CA VAL A 346 2.37 4.54 -17.82
C VAL A 346 2.23 5.77 -18.70
N VAL A 347 1.41 6.72 -18.27
CA VAL A 347 1.20 8.00 -18.97
C VAL A 347 1.74 9.13 -18.12
N SER A 348 2.57 9.99 -18.70
CA SER A 348 2.99 11.24 -18.07
C SER A 348 2.39 12.43 -18.82
N VAL A 349 1.94 13.44 -18.09
CA VAL A 349 1.42 14.70 -18.63
C VAL A 349 2.27 15.84 -18.10
N VAL A 350 2.80 16.69 -18.99
CA VAL A 350 3.67 17.82 -18.63
C VAL A 350 3.07 19.14 -19.07
N HIS A 351 3.61 20.25 -18.54
CA HIS A 351 3.09 21.61 -18.76
C HIS A 351 1.66 21.78 -18.25
N ALA A 352 1.28 21.02 -17.21
CA ALA A 352 0.01 21.19 -16.55
C ALA A 352 0.03 22.46 -15.69
N TRP A 353 -1.14 23.06 -15.51
CA TRP A 353 -1.30 24.31 -14.79
C TRP A 353 -2.68 24.38 -14.14
N ASP A 354 -2.72 24.71 -12.85
CA ASP A 354 -3.93 25.09 -12.13
C ASP A 354 -3.98 26.62 -11.93
N SER A 355 -4.94 27.26 -12.59
CA SER A 355 -5.15 28.71 -12.43
C SER A 355 -5.78 29.13 -11.10
N GLU A 356 -6.37 28.20 -10.35
CA GLU A 356 -6.92 28.44 -9.01
C GLU A 356 -5.81 28.47 -7.95
N GLU A 357 -4.68 27.80 -8.20
CA GLU A 357 -3.51 27.82 -7.33
C GLU A 357 -2.47 28.89 -7.72
N THR A 358 -2.29 29.18 -9.02
CA THR A 358 -1.30 30.17 -9.48
C THR A 358 -1.72 30.85 -10.78
N ASN A 359 -1.39 32.13 -10.93
CA ASN A 359 -1.60 32.86 -12.19
C ASN A 359 -0.46 32.67 -13.22
N ASP A 360 0.64 32.04 -12.84
CA ASP A 360 1.76 31.75 -13.75
C ASP A 360 1.71 30.27 -14.16
N PRO A 361 1.38 29.96 -15.43
CA PRO A 361 1.28 28.58 -15.90
C PRO A 361 2.56 27.76 -15.76
N LYS A 362 3.71 28.41 -15.66
CA LYS A 362 5.01 27.74 -15.53
C LYS A 362 5.44 27.51 -14.09
N ASN A 363 4.64 27.96 -13.12
CA ASN A 363 4.96 27.92 -11.70
C ASN A 363 3.92 27.16 -10.87
N TRP A 364 3.17 26.25 -11.51
CA TRP A 364 2.29 25.34 -10.77
C TRP A 364 3.14 24.28 -10.04
N GLN A 365 3.28 24.41 -8.73
CA GLN A 365 4.14 23.55 -7.90
C GLN A 365 3.36 22.34 -7.35
N ASN A 366 2.76 21.56 -8.25
CA ASN A 366 2.02 20.37 -7.85
C ASN A 366 2.22 19.22 -8.85
N ALA A 367 1.97 18.01 -8.37
CA ALA A 367 1.86 16.80 -9.18
C ALA A 367 0.74 15.93 -8.62
N LEU A 368 0.17 15.07 -9.46
CA LEU A 368 -0.85 14.13 -9.00
C LEU A 368 -0.90 12.86 -9.83
N SER A 369 -1.34 11.79 -9.19
CA SER A 369 -1.62 10.49 -9.76
C SER A 369 -3.12 10.36 -10.05
N ALA A 370 -3.49 10.29 -11.33
CA ALA A 370 -4.88 10.18 -11.80
C ALA A 370 -5.15 8.85 -12.53
N ASN A 371 -6.43 8.52 -12.69
CA ASN A 371 -6.93 7.32 -13.37
C ASN A 371 -6.30 6.05 -12.78
N ASN A 372 -6.51 5.85 -11.47
CA ASN A 372 -5.91 4.76 -10.67
C ASN A 372 -4.37 4.65 -10.85
N GLY A 373 -3.70 5.80 -10.89
CA GLY A 373 -2.25 5.93 -10.99
C GLY A 373 -1.63 5.54 -12.32
N SER A 374 -2.45 5.39 -13.38
CA SER A 374 -1.95 5.18 -14.73
C SER A 374 -1.54 6.48 -15.44
N MET A 375 -1.93 7.64 -14.90
CA MET A 375 -1.60 8.96 -15.44
C MET A 375 -0.97 9.84 -14.36
N LEU A 376 0.28 10.24 -14.58
CA LEU A 376 1.05 11.12 -13.69
C LEU A 376 1.08 12.51 -14.30
N VAL A 377 0.51 13.51 -13.63
CA VAL A 377 0.39 14.88 -14.13
C VAL A 377 1.36 15.76 -13.37
N TYR A 378 2.17 16.54 -14.08
CA TYR A 378 3.24 17.36 -13.49
C TYR A 378 3.12 18.82 -13.89
N GLY A 379 3.18 19.69 -12.88
CA GLY A 379 3.58 21.07 -13.05
C GLY A 379 5.07 21.21 -13.37
N ASP A 380 5.41 22.27 -14.10
CA ASP A 380 6.75 22.52 -14.63
C ASP A 380 7.90 22.51 -13.60
N PRO A 381 7.75 23.10 -12.39
CA PRO A 381 8.79 23.05 -11.36
C PRO A 381 8.99 21.65 -10.77
N ILE A 382 7.96 20.80 -10.80
CA ILE A 382 7.92 19.51 -10.12
C ILE A 382 8.53 18.38 -10.95
N VAL A 383 8.34 18.41 -12.27
CA VAL A 383 8.67 17.30 -13.19
C VAL A 383 10.13 16.80 -13.16
N LYS A 384 11.05 17.60 -12.61
CA LYS A 384 12.48 17.27 -12.48
C LYS A 384 12.84 16.49 -11.21
N ALA A 385 11.92 16.41 -10.25
CA ALA A 385 12.14 15.77 -8.96
C ALA A 385 12.00 14.25 -9.09
N TYR A 386 13.10 13.54 -8.84
CA TYR A 386 13.18 12.09 -9.07
C TYR A 386 12.35 11.33 -8.04
N ASP A 387 12.37 11.80 -6.81
CA ASP A 387 11.61 11.31 -5.68
C ASP A 387 10.11 11.52 -5.87
N VAL A 388 9.66 12.68 -6.36
CA VAL A 388 8.24 12.92 -6.69
C VAL A 388 7.77 11.99 -7.80
N ALA A 389 8.57 11.80 -8.86
CA ALA A 389 8.23 10.82 -9.90
C ALA A 389 8.10 9.39 -9.34
N GLY A 390 8.93 9.03 -8.37
CA GLY A 390 8.84 7.75 -7.66
C GLY A 390 7.64 7.66 -6.70
N HIS A 391 7.33 8.74 -5.99
CA HIS A 391 6.20 8.88 -5.07
C HIS A 391 4.87 8.65 -5.81
N GLU A 392 4.61 9.39 -6.89
CA GLU A 392 3.36 9.28 -7.66
C GLU A 392 3.14 7.88 -8.26
N PHE A 393 4.23 7.22 -8.70
CA PHE A 393 4.18 5.85 -9.21
C PHE A 393 3.96 4.83 -8.09
N THR A 394 4.46 5.09 -6.88
CA THR A 394 4.32 4.19 -5.74
C THR A 394 2.88 4.13 -5.24
N HIS A 395 2.10 5.22 -5.33
CA HIS A 395 0.66 5.15 -5.09
C HIS A 395 -0.01 4.10 -5.97
N ALA A 396 0.33 4.07 -7.27
CA ALA A 396 -0.21 3.07 -8.20
C ALA A 396 0.21 1.63 -7.83
N VAL A 397 1.44 1.45 -7.31
CA VAL A 397 1.90 0.16 -6.77
C VAL A 397 1.07 -0.25 -5.56
N THR A 398 0.89 0.66 -4.59
CA THR A 398 0.10 0.43 -3.37
C THR A 398 -1.34 0.04 -3.71
N SER A 399 -2.01 0.77 -4.60
CA SER A 399 -3.38 0.48 -5.04
C SER A 399 -3.53 -0.90 -5.71
N SER A 400 -2.48 -1.41 -6.34
CA SER A 400 -2.50 -2.73 -6.99
C SER A 400 -2.10 -3.91 -6.07
N GLU A 401 -1.67 -3.62 -4.84
CA GLU A 401 -1.19 -4.61 -3.88
C GLU A 401 -1.97 -4.58 -2.56
N SER A 402 -1.46 -3.90 -1.53
CA SER A 402 -2.15 -3.77 -0.24
C SER A 402 -3.49 -3.08 -0.38
N ASN A 403 -3.63 -2.21 -1.39
CA ASN A 403 -4.80 -1.39 -1.63
C ASN A 403 -5.23 -0.65 -0.37
N LEU A 404 -4.23 -0.10 0.34
CA LEU A 404 -4.44 0.73 1.53
C LEU A 404 -5.47 1.80 1.24
N GLU A 405 -6.52 1.82 2.05
CA GLU A 405 -7.49 2.91 2.03
C GLU A 405 -6.76 4.23 2.22
N TYR A 406 -7.16 5.24 1.45
CA TYR A 406 -6.56 6.56 1.53
C TYR A 406 -7.29 7.40 2.58
N TYR A 407 -7.23 6.95 3.84
CA TYR A 407 -7.79 7.68 4.99
C TYR A 407 -7.05 7.34 6.30
N GLY A 408 -6.88 8.31 7.20
CA GLY A 408 -6.32 8.09 8.53
C GLY A 408 -4.96 7.38 8.52
N GLU A 409 -4.76 6.38 9.36
CA GLU A 409 -3.49 5.64 9.45
C GLU A 409 -3.15 4.87 8.17
N SER A 410 -4.10 4.19 7.53
CA SER A 410 -3.83 3.46 6.27
C SER A 410 -3.43 4.42 5.15
N GLY A 411 -4.04 5.59 5.08
CA GLY A 411 -3.66 6.65 4.14
C GLY A 411 -2.29 7.25 4.46
N ALA A 412 -1.98 7.48 5.75
CA ALA A 412 -0.66 7.94 6.17
C ALA A 412 0.44 6.92 5.88
N ILE A 413 0.15 5.62 5.96
CA ILE A 413 1.06 4.57 5.50
C ILE A 413 1.24 4.64 3.99
N ASN A 414 0.16 4.84 3.22
CA ASN A 414 0.21 4.96 1.76
C ASN A 414 1.17 6.10 1.34
N GLU A 415 1.01 7.28 1.94
CA GLU A 415 1.89 8.45 1.76
C GLU A 415 3.35 8.16 2.15
N ALA A 416 3.58 7.59 3.33
CA ALA A 416 4.93 7.30 3.80
C ALA A 416 5.63 6.26 2.91
N LEU A 417 4.91 5.25 2.44
CA LEU A 417 5.44 4.27 1.49
C LEU A 417 5.84 4.95 0.17
N SER A 418 5.06 5.91 -0.31
CA SER A 418 5.38 6.71 -1.50
C SER A 418 6.63 7.57 -1.29
N ASP A 419 6.81 8.21 -0.13
CA ASP A 419 8.03 8.95 0.21
C ASP A 419 9.27 8.05 0.31
N ILE A 420 9.15 6.92 1.02
CA ILE A 420 10.24 5.95 1.19
C ILE A 420 10.71 5.39 -0.16
N MET A 421 9.76 5.01 -1.02
CA MET A 421 10.08 4.49 -2.35
C MET A 421 10.55 5.58 -3.30
N GLY A 422 10.00 6.80 -3.21
CA GLY A 422 10.50 8.00 -3.89
C GLY A 422 11.98 8.24 -3.59
N THR A 423 12.35 8.22 -2.31
CA THR A 423 13.75 8.33 -1.86
C THR A 423 14.63 7.20 -2.44
N SER A 424 14.13 5.95 -2.43
CA SER A 424 14.86 4.82 -3.04
C SER A 424 15.06 5.00 -4.55
N ILE A 425 14.10 5.60 -5.23
CA ILE A 425 14.13 5.86 -6.66
C ILE A 425 15.07 7.02 -6.97
N GLU A 426 15.08 8.08 -6.19
CA GLU A 426 16.08 9.15 -6.32
C GLU A 426 17.50 8.57 -6.22
N LYS A 427 17.75 7.75 -5.19
CA LYS A 427 19.02 7.03 -5.02
C LYS A 427 19.37 6.21 -6.26
N TYR A 428 18.41 5.52 -6.88
CA TYR A 428 18.63 4.74 -8.09
C TYR A 428 18.94 5.62 -9.32
N VAL A 429 18.11 6.63 -9.58
CA VAL A 429 18.21 7.53 -10.74
C VAL A 429 19.47 8.37 -10.70
N ASN A 430 19.91 8.74 -9.50
CA ASN A 430 21.01 9.66 -9.25
C ASN A 430 22.32 8.95 -8.83
N ASN A 431 22.50 7.70 -9.26
CA ASN A 431 23.74 6.91 -9.07
C ASN A 431 24.20 6.84 -7.60
N GLY A 432 23.27 6.56 -6.70
CA GLY A 432 23.51 6.40 -5.27
C GLY A 432 23.46 7.69 -4.44
N LYS A 433 23.34 8.86 -5.08
CA LYS A 433 23.16 10.14 -4.38
C LYS A 433 21.68 10.37 -4.11
N PHE A 434 21.34 10.77 -2.90
CA PHE A 434 19.99 11.15 -2.50
C PHE A 434 20.06 11.91 -1.18
N ASN A 435 18.93 12.39 -0.69
CA ASN A 435 18.80 13.02 0.62
C ASN A 435 17.52 12.52 1.31
N TRP A 436 17.24 13.00 2.52
CA TRP A 436 16.06 12.59 3.30
C TRP A 436 14.90 13.59 3.19
N THR A 437 15.01 14.55 2.29
CA THR A 437 13.93 15.50 2.01
C THR A 437 13.14 15.06 0.79
N MET A 438 11.89 15.52 0.71
CA MET A 438 11.02 15.30 -0.43
C MET A 438 10.82 16.60 -1.21
N GLY A 439 11.03 16.55 -2.52
CA GLY A 439 10.77 17.60 -3.49
C GLY A 439 11.90 18.62 -3.66
N GLU A 440 13.05 18.47 -3.01
CA GLU A 440 14.09 19.50 -2.96
C GLU A 440 14.66 19.89 -4.33
N GLN A 441 14.64 18.98 -5.32
CA GLN A 441 15.03 19.28 -6.70
C GLN A 441 14.12 20.33 -7.37
N THR A 442 12.92 20.54 -6.85
CA THR A 442 11.97 21.57 -7.28
C THR A 442 12.42 22.98 -6.87
N GLY A 443 13.26 23.09 -5.85
CA GLY A 443 13.62 24.34 -5.18
C GLY A 443 12.85 24.57 -3.87
N SER A 444 11.92 23.69 -3.54
CA SER A 444 11.11 23.68 -2.32
C SER A 444 11.23 22.32 -1.64
N VAL A 445 11.23 22.27 -0.31
CA VAL A 445 11.18 21.02 0.46
C VAL A 445 9.77 20.86 1.02
N PHE A 446 9.10 19.75 0.70
CA PHE A 446 7.72 19.48 1.14
C PHE A 446 7.66 18.72 2.45
N ARG A 447 8.58 17.77 2.64
CA ARG A 447 8.71 16.95 3.86
C ARG A 447 10.18 16.61 4.10
N ASP A 448 10.51 16.31 5.34
CA ASP A 448 11.84 15.87 5.76
C ASP A 448 11.67 14.60 6.60
N MET A 449 12.16 13.47 6.10
CA MET A 449 12.07 12.17 6.76
C MET A 449 13.05 12.05 7.94
N GLU A 450 14.15 12.80 7.92
CA GLU A 450 15.13 12.84 9.00
C GLU A 450 14.63 13.70 10.16
N ASN A 451 14.08 14.87 9.85
CA ASN A 451 13.58 15.82 10.84
C ASN A 451 12.25 16.43 10.39
N PRO A 452 11.11 15.73 10.59
CA PRO A 452 9.80 16.22 10.15
C PRO A 452 9.52 17.69 10.51
N ALA A 453 9.88 18.10 11.73
CA ALA A 453 9.65 19.45 12.23
C ALA A 453 10.50 20.55 11.56
N SER A 454 11.54 20.25 10.76
CA SER A 454 12.29 21.31 10.05
C SER A 454 11.56 21.90 8.84
N VAL A 455 10.49 21.26 8.39
CA VAL A 455 9.67 21.74 7.28
C VAL A 455 8.34 22.25 7.84
N PRO A 456 7.91 23.48 7.48
CA PRO A 456 6.63 23.99 7.96
C PRO A 456 5.48 23.24 7.29
N SER A 457 4.54 22.69 8.08
CA SER A 457 3.29 22.19 7.52
C SER A 457 2.36 23.35 7.13
N SER A 458 1.47 23.10 6.19
CA SER A 458 0.41 24.05 5.80
C SER A 458 -0.56 24.38 6.94
N LEU A 459 -0.59 23.57 8.00
CA LEU A 459 -1.42 23.74 9.19
C LEU A 459 -0.77 24.67 10.23
N GLY A 460 0.46 25.13 10.02
CA GLY A 460 1.18 26.01 10.94
C GLY A 460 1.67 25.32 12.23
N VAL A 461 1.62 23.99 12.27
CA VAL A 461 2.20 23.15 13.33
C VAL A 461 3.33 22.29 12.75
N PRO A 462 4.33 21.87 13.54
CA PRO A 462 5.37 20.95 13.05
C PRO A 462 4.77 19.63 12.55
N TYR A 463 5.37 19.04 11.52
CA TYR A 463 5.06 17.66 11.16
C TYR A 463 5.44 16.72 12.32
N PRO A 464 4.61 15.70 12.61
CA PRO A 464 4.81 14.82 13.74
C PRO A 464 5.95 13.82 13.48
N ASP A 465 6.70 13.48 14.51
CA ASP A 465 7.77 12.48 14.40
C ASP A 465 7.56 11.26 15.32
N ASP A 466 6.45 11.26 16.09
CA ASP A 466 5.96 10.12 16.85
C ASP A 466 4.41 10.05 16.94
N TYR A 467 3.89 8.89 17.33
CA TYR A 467 2.47 8.60 17.35
C TYR A 467 1.63 9.41 18.34
N SER A 468 2.25 10.03 19.36
CA SER A 468 1.50 10.85 20.32
C SER A 468 1.00 12.17 19.73
N GLU A 469 1.48 12.52 18.53
CA GLU A 469 1.11 13.71 17.78
C GLU A 469 0.17 13.41 16.60
N PHE A 470 -0.25 12.14 16.43
CA PHE A 470 -1.20 11.75 15.40
C PHE A 470 -2.51 12.55 15.51
N ASN A 471 -3.00 13.04 14.37
CA ASN A 471 -4.22 13.85 14.33
C ASN A 471 -5.01 13.65 13.02
N ASP A 472 -6.30 13.29 13.15
CA ASP A 472 -7.21 13.09 12.02
C ASP A 472 -7.79 14.42 11.49
N PHE A 473 -7.56 15.54 12.16
CA PHE A 473 -8.06 16.88 11.78
C PHE A 473 -9.55 16.93 11.40
N ASN A 474 -10.38 16.13 12.06
CA ASN A 474 -11.80 15.95 11.72
C ASN A 474 -12.04 15.58 10.23
N GLY A 475 -11.16 14.76 9.67
CA GLY A 475 -11.21 14.28 8.29
C GLY A 475 -10.60 15.22 7.24
N TRP A 476 -10.00 16.34 7.62
CA TRP A 476 -9.22 17.16 6.67
C TRP A 476 -8.04 16.34 6.14
N ASP A 477 -7.68 16.51 4.86
CA ASP A 477 -6.62 15.73 4.21
C ASP A 477 -6.83 14.22 4.39
N GLN A 478 -8.09 13.78 4.23
CA GLN A 478 -8.52 12.40 4.43
C GLN A 478 -8.06 11.84 5.79
N GLY A 479 -8.05 12.66 6.83
CA GLY A 479 -7.55 12.24 8.13
C GLY A 479 -6.06 12.54 8.35
N GLY A 480 -5.56 13.62 7.75
CA GLY A 480 -4.19 14.07 7.89
C GLY A 480 -3.17 13.12 7.29
N VAL A 481 -3.46 12.48 6.15
CA VAL A 481 -2.58 11.45 5.57
C VAL A 481 -1.17 11.97 5.29
N HIS A 482 -1.04 13.17 4.72
CA HIS A 482 0.26 13.79 4.44
C HIS A 482 0.94 14.31 5.70
N PHE A 483 0.16 14.67 6.72
CA PHE A 483 0.68 15.12 8.00
C PHE A 483 1.24 13.94 8.80
N ASN A 484 0.43 12.91 9.01
CA ASN A 484 0.74 11.76 9.84
C ASN A 484 1.74 10.79 9.19
N SER A 485 1.94 10.83 7.86
CA SER A 485 2.95 10.02 7.16
C SER A 485 4.37 10.28 7.66
N SER A 486 4.62 11.51 8.12
CA SER A 486 5.93 11.91 8.65
C SER A 486 6.40 11.10 9.87
N ILE A 487 5.47 10.51 10.64
CA ILE A 487 5.78 9.57 11.74
C ILE A 487 6.48 8.32 11.17
N ILE A 488 5.92 7.74 10.10
CA ILE A 488 6.50 6.55 9.46
C ILE A 488 7.76 6.90 8.66
N ASN A 489 7.84 8.10 8.07
CA ASN A 489 9.07 8.59 7.46
C ASN A 489 10.21 8.66 8.49
N LYS A 490 9.94 9.16 9.70
CA LYS A 490 10.91 9.17 10.81
C LYS A 490 11.33 7.76 11.21
N VAL A 491 10.39 6.82 11.30
CA VAL A 491 10.69 5.40 11.55
C VAL A 491 11.62 4.84 10.47
N ALA A 492 11.34 5.10 9.20
CA ALA A 492 12.17 4.66 8.09
C ALA A 492 13.59 5.23 8.14
N TYR A 493 13.73 6.53 8.42
CA TYR A 493 15.04 7.16 8.65
C TYR A 493 15.80 6.48 9.79
N LEU A 494 15.15 6.25 10.94
CA LEU A 494 15.77 5.61 12.11
C LEU A 494 16.21 4.16 11.81
N ILE A 495 15.42 3.40 11.06
CA ILE A 495 15.82 2.05 10.60
C ILE A 495 17.08 2.14 9.74
N ALA A 496 17.12 3.08 8.79
CA ALA A 496 18.23 3.19 7.86
C ALA A 496 19.52 3.72 8.51
N LYS A 497 19.45 4.88 9.18
CA LYS A 497 20.61 5.62 9.69
C LYS A 497 20.89 5.36 11.17
N GLY A 498 19.89 4.92 11.93
CA GLY A 498 19.96 4.89 13.38
C GLY A 498 19.79 6.28 13.99
N GLY A 499 20.08 6.39 15.28
CA GLY A 499 19.95 7.64 16.03
C GLY A 499 19.34 7.39 17.41
N THR A 500 19.12 8.47 18.17
CA THR A 500 18.36 8.41 19.41
C THR A 500 17.16 9.34 19.29
N HIS A 501 15.96 8.80 19.50
CA HIS A 501 14.71 9.53 19.43
C HIS A 501 13.80 9.02 20.55
N ASN A 502 13.14 9.95 21.28
CA ASN A 502 12.32 9.64 22.46
C ASN A 502 13.00 8.71 23.50
N GLY A 503 14.31 8.87 23.70
CA GLY A 503 15.09 8.06 24.65
C GLY A 503 15.42 6.63 24.18
N VAL A 504 15.04 6.25 22.96
CA VAL A 504 15.35 4.95 22.36
C VAL A 504 16.47 5.10 21.32
N THR A 505 17.57 4.37 21.52
CA THR A 505 18.70 4.34 20.56
C THR A 505 18.56 3.20 19.56
N VAL A 506 18.45 3.57 18.28
CA VAL A 506 18.38 2.67 17.13
C VAL A 506 19.76 2.57 16.48
N LYS A 507 20.18 1.35 16.17
CA LYS A 507 21.37 1.10 15.34
C LYS A 507 20.90 0.93 13.90
N GLY A 508 21.30 1.84 13.01
CA GLY A 508 20.90 1.79 11.60
C GLY A 508 21.42 0.55 10.88
N ILE A 509 20.63 0.08 9.91
CA ILE A 509 20.93 -1.11 9.10
C ILE A 509 21.21 -0.80 7.63
N GLY A 510 21.25 0.48 7.27
CA GLY A 510 21.45 0.94 5.90
C GLY A 510 20.15 1.04 5.12
N GLU A 511 20.19 1.86 4.08
CA GLU A 511 19.01 2.29 3.33
C GLU A 511 18.44 1.15 2.49
N ASP A 512 19.29 0.34 1.85
CA ASP A 512 18.81 -0.71 0.94
C ASP A 512 17.98 -1.78 1.67
N LYS A 513 18.37 -2.13 2.90
CA LYS A 513 17.58 -3.06 3.73
C LYS A 513 16.27 -2.45 4.18
N MET A 514 16.27 -1.17 4.55
CA MET A 514 15.07 -0.43 4.91
C MET A 514 14.09 -0.37 3.75
N PHE A 515 14.56 0.00 2.55
CA PHE A 515 13.72 0.04 1.34
C PHE A 515 13.09 -1.33 1.03
N ASP A 516 13.87 -2.41 1.11
CA ASP A 516 13.34 -3.77 0.93
C ASP A 516 12.28 -4.12 1.98
N ILE A 517 12.50 -3.74 3.26
CA ILE A 517 11.54 -3.99 4.34
C ILE A 517 10.19 -3.35 4.04
N PHE A 518 10.17 -2.07 3.70
CA PHE A 518 8.92 -1.35 3.42
C PHE A 518 8.27 -1.77 2.09
N TYR A 519 9.05 -2.08 1.06
CA TYR A 519 8.51 -2.59 -0.20
C TYR A 519 7.75 -3.91 0.00
N TYR A 520 8.35 -4.88 0.69
CA TYR A 520 7.68 -6.17 0.93
C TYR A 520 6.58 -6.07 1.99
N ALA A 521 6.66 -5.16 2.96
CA ALA A 521 5.53 -4.87 3.84
C ALA A 521 4.32 -4.42 3.01
N ASN A 522 4.48 -3.41 2.14
CA ASN A 522 3.41 -2.93 1.25
C ASN A 522 2.87 -4.02 0.32
N THR A 523 3.76 -4.72 -0.38
CA THR A 523 3.34 -5.61 -1.47
C THR A 523 2.81 -6.94 -0.96
N ASP A 524 3.32 -7.46 0.15
CA ASP A 524 3.09 -8.85 0.56
C ASP A 524 2.41 -8.99 1.93
N GLU A 525 2.57 -8.05 2.87
CA GLU A 525 2.09 -8.24 4.25
C GLU A 525 0.82 -7.44 4.57
N LEU A 526 0.74 -6.19 4.10
CA LEU A 526 -0.37 -5.29 4.41
C LEU A 526 -1.64 -5.65 3.63
N ASN A 527 -2.75 -5.18 4.17
CA ASN A 527 -4.10 -5.25 3.61
C ASN A 527 -4.73 -3.84 3.59
N MET A 528 -5.96 -3.73 3.09
CA MET A 528 -6.60 -2.44 2.83
C MET A 528 -6.80 -1.54 4.07
N THR A 529 -6.96 -2.11 5.26
CA THR A 529 -7.24 -1.39 6.51
C THR A 529 -6.06 -1.40 7.47
N SER A 530 -4.87 -1.83 7.01
CA SER A 530 -3.70 -1.92 7.88
C SER A 530 -3.35 -0.59 8.52
N ASN A 531 -3.10 -0.64 9.82
CA ASN A 531 -2.72 0.50 10.66
C ASN A 531 -1.22 0.48 11.03
N PHE A 532 -0.74 1.47 11.79
CA PHE A 532 0.69 1.62 12.13
C PHE A 532 1.23 0.43 12.91
N LYS A 533 0.38 -0.21 13.73
CA LYS A 533 0.75 -1.40 14.51
C LYS A 533 0.89 -2.65 13.62
N GLU A 534 0.00 -2.82 12.66
CA GLU A 534 0.15 -3.89 11.66
C GLU A 534 1.36 -3.65 10.77
N LEU A 535 1.64 -2.40 10.39
CA LEU A 535 2.87 -2.04 9.66
C LEU A 535 4.14 -2.41 10.45
N ARG A 536 4.18 -2.10 11.75
CA ARG A 536 5.28 -2.55 12.63
C ARG A 536 5.48 -4.06 12.55
N SER A 537 4.41 -4.84 12.68
CA SER A 537 4.45 -6.30 12.64
C SER A 537 4.89 -6.84 11.28
N ALA A 538 4.38 -6.26 10.20
CA ALA A 538 4.77 -6.55 8.82
C ALA A 538 6.28 -6.31 8.61
N CYS A 539 6.79 -5.14 9.01
CA CYS A 539 8.21 -4.81 8.87
C CYS A 539 9.10 -5.77 9.69
N ILE A 540 8.69 -6.14 10.90
CA ILE A 540 9.42 -7.12 11.74
C ILE A 540 9.48 -8.48 11.05
N ARG A 541 8.36 -8.95 10.48
CA ARG A 541 8.30 -10.22 9.75
C ARG A 541 9.21 -10.19 8.52
N VAL A 542 9.14 -9.12 7.71
CA VAL A 542 10.01 -8.98 6.53
C VAL A 542 11.47 -8.98 6.93
N ALA A 543 11.84 -8.24 7.97
CA ALA A 543 13.22 -8.24 8.48
C ALA A 543 13.66 -9.63 8.95
N THR A 544 12.78 -10.34 9.67
CA THR A 544 13.03 -11.70 10.16
C THR A 544 13.26 -12.69 9.01
N ASN A 545 12.42 -12.65 7.98
CA ASN A 545 12.48 -13.61 6.88
C ASN A 545 13.61 -13.33 5.90
N LYS A 546 13.93 -12.04 5.66
CA LYS A 546 15.00 -11.68 4.71
C LYS A 546 16.40 -11.74 5.33
N TYR A 547 16.52 -11.44 6.63
CA TYR A 547 17.83 -11.26 7.27
C TYR A 547 18.09 -12.25 8.41
N GLY A 548 17.06 -12.93 8.90
CA GLY A 548 17.15 -13.92 9.97
C GLY A 548 16.57 -13.41 11.29
N ALA A 549 16.06 -14.33 12.10
CA ALA A 549 15.60 -14.04 13.46
C ALA A 549 16.77 -13.63 14.37
N ASN A 550 16.51 -12.78 15.36
CA ASN A 550 17.48 -12.29 16.35
C ASN A 550 18.66 -11.48 15.77
N THR A 551 18.45 -10.83 14.63
CA THR A 551 19.46 -10.02 13.93
C THR A 551 19.36 -8.53 14.27
N ALA A 552 20.35 -7.75 13.84
CA ALA A 552 20.37 -6.30 14.05
C ALA A 552 19.22 -5.61 13.30
N GLU A 553 18.78 -6.18 12.19
CA GLU A 553 17.68 -5.73 11.35
C GLU A 553 16.35 -5.78 12.09
N VAL A 554 16.04 -6.93 12.70
CA VAL A 554 14.82 -7.08 13.51
C VAL A 554 14.84 -6.10 14.69
N GLN A 555 15.98 -5.98 15.38
CA GLN A 555 16.12 -5.05 16.51
C GLN A 555 16.00 -3.59 16.08
N ALA A 556 16.54 -3.21 14.93
CA ALA A 556 16.46 -1.85 14.42
C ALA A 556 15.02 -1.46 14.09
N VAL A 557 14.27 -2.35 13.43
CA VAL A 557 12.84 -2.16 13.16
C VAL A 557 12.06 -1.99 14.45
N GLN A 558 12.17 -2.94 15.39
CA GLN A 558 11.46 -2.88 16.68
C GLN A 558 11.73 -1.57 17.42
N LYS A 559 13.01 -1.19 17.55
CA LYS A 559 13.40 0.02 18.27
C LYS A 559 12.98 1.31 17.56
N ALA A 560 12.96 1.34 16.23
CA ALA A 560 12.52 2.51 15.50
C ALA A 560 11.02 2.78 15.70
N PHE A 561 10.18 1.74 15.64
CA PHE A 561 8.76 1.88 15.99
C PHE A 561 8.55 2.22 17.47
N ASP A 562 9.34 1.64 18.39
CA ASP A 562 9.32 2.01 19.81
C ASP A 562 9.68 3.49 20.02
N ALA A 563 10.69 3.99 19.31
CA ALA A 563 11.11 5.39 19.35
C ALA A 563 9.97 6.34 18.89
N ALA A 564 9.18 5.92 17.90
CA ALA A 564 8.01 6.64 17.44
C ALA A 564 6.73 6.34 18.27
N LYS A 565 6.85 5.66 19.41
CA LYS A 565 5.73 5.29 20.31
C LYS A 565 4.62 4.44 19.67
N ILE A 566 4.91 3.75 18.57
CA ILE A 566 4.00 2.80 17.93
C ILE A 566 4.27 1.42 18.52
N LYS A 567 3.28 0.81 19.18
CA LYS A 567 3.46 -0.46 19.93
C LYS A 567 2.83 -1.66 19.27
#